data_AF-A0A969HV92-F1
#
_entry.id   AF-A0A969HV92-F1
#
_cell.length_a   1.000
_cell.length_b   1.000
_cell.length_c   1.000
_cell.angle_alpha   90.00
_cell.angle_beta   90.00
_cell.angle_gamma   90.00
#
_symmetry.space_group_name_H-M   'P 1'
#
loop_
_entity.id
_entity.type
_entity.pdbx_description
1 polymer ?
#
loop_
_entity_poly.entity_id
_entity_poly.type
_entity_poly.pdbx_seq_one_letter_code
_entity_poly.pdbx_strand_id
1 'polypeptide(L)'
;MAQDFAAAFGLGADDISITTVDADGVALAAIQGLHTLVQEQDAQINALQHDNATLQQDNATLLTRLEALEQRVATQDTPSSAAYRWRPWSVACLAQSCWCLCGAPAERKR
;
A
#
# COMPACT_ATOMS: atom_id res chain seq x y z
N MET A 1 -48.53 2.49 -23.10
CA MET A 1 -47.52 2.59 -22.03
C MET A 1 -48.12 2.95 -20.66
N ALA A 2 -49.25 3.67 -20.57
CA ALA A 2 -49.94 3.87 -19.29
C ALA A 2 -50.53 2.55 -18.73
N GLN A 3 -50.98 1.64 -19.61
CA GLN A 3 -51.46 0.31 -19.20
C GLN A 3 -50.36 -0.55 -18.52
N ASP A 4 -49.13 -0.53 -19.04
CA ASP A 4 -48.02 -1.32 -18.47
C ASP A 4 -47.64 -0.82 -17.07
N PHE A 5 -47.81 0.47 -16.82
CA PHE A 5 -47.55 1.10 -15.51
C PHE A 5 -48.63 0.75 -14.49
N ALA A 6 -49.92 0.76 -14.89
CA ALA A 6 -51.01 0.34 -14.01
C ALA A 6 -50.89 -1.15 -13.61
N ALA A 7 -50.51 -2.02 -14.55
CA ALA A 7 -50.30 -3.45 -14.30
C ALA A 7 -49.06 -3.74 -13.41
N ALA A 8 -47.99 -2.96 -13.55
CA ALA A 8 -46.78 -3.14 -12.75
C ALA A 8 -46.91 -2.63 -11.31
N PHE A 9 -47.73 -1.59 -11.08
CA PHE A 9 -47.88 -0.94 -9.77
C PHE A 9 -49.23 -1.23 -9.08
N GLY A 10 -50.17 -1.91 -9.74
CA GLY A 10 -51.44 -2.36 -9.14
C GLY A 10 -52.41 -1.21 -8.82
N LEU A 11 -52.37 -0.13 -9.59
CA LEU A 11 -53.15 1.09 -9.35
C LEU A 11 -54.23 1.22 -10.43
N GLY A 12 -55.49 0.97 -10.06
CA GLY A 12 -56.66 1.32 -10.89
C GLY A 12 -57.82 0.33 -10.81
N ALA A 13 -59.02 0.83 -10.48
CA ALA A 13 -60.28 0.10 -10.64
C ALA A 13 -60.85 0.21 -12.08
N ASP A 14 -60.29 1.06 -12.95
CA ASP A 14 -60.69 1.24 -14.35
C ASP A 14 -59.47 1.43 -15.29
N ASP A 15 -59.57 0.88 -16.50
CA ASP A 15 -58.48 0.55 -17.45
C ASP A 15 -57.78 1.75 -18.15
N ILE A 16 -58.07 3.01 -17.76
CA ILE A 16 -57.63 4.19 -18.54
C ILE A 16 -57.29 5.46 -17.72
N SER A 17 -57.41 5.48 -16.38
CA SER A 17 -57.09 6.69 -15.61
C SER A 17 -56.25 6.43 -14.36
N ILE A 18 -55.03 6.95 -14.33
CA ILE A 18 -54.22 7.13 -13.11
C ILE A 18 -54.75 8.39 -12.43
N THR A 19 -55.32 8.28 -11.23
CA THR A 19 -55.74 9.47 -10.48
C THR A 19 -54.50 10.18 -9.93
N THR A 20 -54.55 11.50 -9.70
CA THR A 20 -53.39 12.27 -9.22
C THR A 20 -52.83 11.71 -7.90
N VAL A 21 -53.68 11.10 -7.08
CA VAL A 21 -53.32 10.42 -5.82
C VAL A 21 -52.43 9.20 -6.05
N ASP A 22 -52.63 8.46 -7.14
CA ASP A 22 -51.82 7.30 -7.51
C ASP A 22 -50.40 7.71 -7.97
N ALA A 23 -50.30 8.83 -8.69
CA ALA A 23 -49.02 9.37 -9.15
C ALA A 23 -48.16 9.89 -7.98
N ASP A 24 -48.79 10.57 -7.01
CA ASP A 24 -48.11 11.05 -5.80
C ASP A 24 -47.63 9.88 -4.91
N GLY A 25 -48.41 8.78 -4.84
CA GLY A 25 -48.03 7.56 -4.14
C GLY A 25 -46.81 6.87 -4.74
N VAL A 26 -46.74 6.76 -6.07
CA VAL A 26 -45.55 6.22 -6.77
C VAL A 26 -44.33 7.11 -6.57
N ALA A 27 -44.50 8.43 -6.63
CA ALA A 27 -43.42 9.38 -6.37
C ALA A 27 -42.86 9.22 -4.94
N LEU A 28 -43.73 9.06 -3.94
CA LEU A 28 -43.31 8.84 -2.56
C LEU A 28 -42.58 7.49 -2.39
N ALA A 29 -43.09 6.43 -3.01
CA ALA A 29 -42.44 5.11 -3.00
C ALA A 29 -41.05 5.17 -3.67
N ALA A 30 -40.91 5.90 -4.77
CA ALA A 30 -39.62 6.12 -5.42
C ALA A 30 -38.64 6.91 -4.53
N ILE A 31 -39.11 7.93 -3.81
CA ILE A 31 -38.30 8.69 -2.86
C ILE A 31 -37.85 7.80 -1.69
N GLN A 32 -38.74 6.96 -1.16
CA GLN A 32 -38.40 6.02 -0.08
C GLN A 32 -37.39 4.96 -0.55
N GLY A 33 -37.55 4.45 -1.77
CA GLY A 33 -36.60 3.53 -2.39
C GLY A 33 -35.23 4.17 -2.58
N LEU A 34 -35.19 5.39 -3.10
CA LEU A 34 -33.94 6.14 -3.28
C LEU A 34 -33.26 6.42 -1.93
N HIS A 35 -34.02 6.80 -0.90
CA HIS A 35 -33.49 7.01 0.44
C HIS A 35 -32.87 5.73 1.01
N THR A 36 -33.53 4.58 0.83
CA THR A 36 -32.99 3.28 1.26
C THR A 36 -31.68 2.96 0.54
N LEU A 37 -31.64 3.18 -0.78
CA LEU A 37 -30.42 2.97 -1.58
C LEU A 37 -29.28 3.91 -1.16
N VAL A 38 -29.58 5.16 -0.82
CA VAL A 38 -28.58 6.12 -0.29
C VAL A 38 -28.04 5.62 1.04
N GLN A 39 -28.90 5.17 1.96
CA GLN A 39 -28.47 4.63 3.25
C GLN A 39 -27.60 3.37 3.10
N GLU A 40 -27.95 2.46 2.18
CA GLU A 40 -27.15 1.28 1.89
C GLU A 40 -25.78 1.65 1.30
N GLN A 41 -25.73 2.61 0.38
CA GLN A 41 -24.48 3.10 -0.19
C GLN A 41 -23.61 3.79 0.87
N ASP A 42 -24.19 4.62 1.72
CA ASP A 42 -23.47 5.27 2.83
C ASP A 42 -22.88 4.23 3.78
N ALA A 43 -23.63 3.17 4.11
CA ALA A 43 -23.13 2.07 4.92
C ALA A 43 -21.95 1.35 4.25
N GLN A 44 -22.03 1.10 2.94
CA GLN A 44 -20.93 0.49 2.17
C GLN A 44 -19.71 1.40 2.11
N ILE A 45 -19.89 2.70 1.88
CA ILE A 45 -18.81 3.68 1.86
C ILE A 45 -18.11 3.72 3.22
N ASN A 46 -18.86 3.75 4.31
CA ASN A 46 -18.30 3.75 5.67
C ASN A 46 -17.50 2.46 5.95
N ALA A 47 -18.02 1.30 5.53
CA ALA A 47 -17.30 0.03 5.66
C ALA A 47 -15.99 0.05 4.85
N LEU A 48 -16.04 0.47 3.58
CA LEU A 48 -14.86 0.55 2.71
C LEU A 48 -13.82 1.55 3.24
N GLN A 49 -14.26 2.67 3.82
CA GLN A 49 -13.36 3.65 4.43
C GLN A 49 -12.68 3.06 5.67
N HIS A 50 -13.41 2.31 6.49
CA HIS A 50 -12.86 1.62 7.65
C HIS A 50 -11.82 0.56 7.25
N ASP A 51 -12.12 -0.25 6.24
CA ASP A 51 -11.20 -1.26 5.73
C ASP A 51 -9.94 -0.61 5.12
N ASN A 52 -10.09 0.47 4.37
CA ASN A 52 -8.95 1.22 3.84
C ASN A 52 -8.08 1.80 4.96
N ALA A 53 -8.67 2.36 6.02
CA ALA A 53 -7.91 2.86 7.16
C ALA A 53 -7.11 1.74 7.84
N THR A 54 -7.73 0.57 8.02
CA THR A 54 -7.08 -0.63 8.57
C THR A 54 -5.92 -1.07 7.69
N LEU A 55 -6.13 -1.19 6.37
CA LEU A 55 -5.09 -1.57 5.42
C LEU A 55 -3.94 -0.56 5.38
N GLN A 56 -4.21 0.73 5.50
CA GLN A 56 -3.18 1.76 5.59
C GLN A 56 -2.34 1.62 6.86
N GLN A 57 -2.98 1.31 7.99
CA GLN A 57 -2.29 1.06 9.25
C GLN A 57 -1.41 -0.20 9.19
N ASP A 58 -1.92 -1.27 8.57
CA ASP A 58 -1.17 -2.50 8.36
C ASP A 58 0.03 -2.26 7.44
N ASN A 59 -0.15 -1.53 6.35
CA ASN A 59 0.94 -1.14 5.47
C ASN A 59 2.01 -0.32 6.20
N ALA A 60 1.62 0.67 7.01
CA ALA A 60 2.56 1.44 7.83
C ALA A 60 3.34 0.53 8.78
N THR A 61 2.66 -0.41 9.43
CA THR A 61 3.29 -1.39 10.32
C THR A 61 4.27 -2.30 9.58
N LEU A 62 3.92 -2.77 8.39
CA LEU A 62 4.78 -3.61 7.56
C LEU A 62 6.01 -2.85 7.09
N LEU A 63 5.87 -1.59 6.68
CA LEU A 63 7.00 -0.74 6.30
C LEU A 63 7.98 -0.56 7.46
N THR A 64 7.48 -0.30 8.68
CA THR A 64 8.34 -0.24 9.88
C THR A 64 9.07 -1.56 10.13
N ARG A 65 8.39 -2.70 9.95
CA ARG A 65 9.02 -4.02 10.10
C ARG A 65 10.09 -4.27 9.05
N LEU A 66 9.87 -3.83 7.80
CA LEU A 66 10.85 -3.92 6.72
C LEU A 66 12.09 -3.09 7.04
N GLU A 67 11.92 -1.83 7.46
CA GLU A 67 13.04 -0.97 7.83
C GLU A 67 13.87 -1.59 8.97
N ALA A 68 13.20 -2.14 10.01
CA ALA A 68 13.88 -2.82 11.10
C ALA A 68 14.66 -4.07 10.63
N LEU A 69 14.16 -4.80 9.63
CA LEU A 69 14.85 -5.94 9.05
C LEU A 69 16.02 -5.50 8.17
N GLU A 70 15.86 -4.47 7.35
CA GLU A 70 16.92 -3.89 6.52
C GLU A 70 18.09 -3.41 7.39
N GLN A 71 17.83 -2.75 8.52
CA GLN A 71 18.85 -2.35 9.48
C GLN A 71 19.59 -3.58 10.08
N ARG A 72 18.88 -4.66 10.36
CA ARG A 72 19.48 -5.91 10.85
C ARG A 72 20.35 -6.59 9.81
N VAL A 73 19.95 -6.56 8.53
CA VAL A 73 20.78 -7.07 7.43
C VAL A 73 22.01 -6.20 7.25
N ALA A 74 21.87 -4.87 7.23
CA ALA A 74 23.00 -3.94 7.10
C ALA A 74 24.03 -4.09 8.23
N THR A 75 23.57 -4.41 9.45
CA THR A 75 24.47 -4.69 10.58
C THR A 75 25.12 -6.07 10.50
N GLN A 76 24.46 -7.08 9.91
CA GLN A 76 25.06 -8.39 9.62
C GLN A 76 26.08 -8.34 8.47
N ASP A 77 25.85 -7.44 7.50
CA ASP A 77 26.77 -7.15 6.41
C ASP A 77 27.95 -6.26 6.83
N THR A 78 28.02 -5.83 8.12
CA THR A 78 29.27 -5.22 8.61
C THR A 78 30.38 -6.22 8.38
N PRO A 79 31.46 -5.83 7.68
CA PRO A 79 32.40 -6.79 7.12
C PRO A 79 33.10 -7.56 8.25
N SER A 80 32.60 -8.76 8.53
CA SER A 80 33.44 -9.90 8.93
C SER A 80 34.48 -10.20 7.83
N SER A 81 34.46 -9.48 6.70
CA SER A 81 35.54 -9.36 5.71
C SER A 81 36.60 -8.31 6.04
N ALA A 82 36.56 -7.63 7.20
CA ALA A 82 37.78 -7.03 7.77
C ALA A 82 38.85 -8.11 8.06
N ALA A 83 38.46 -9.39 8.14
CA ALA A 83 39.33 -10.56 8.14
C ALA A 83 39.83 -11.00 6.73
N TYR A 84 39.37 -10.39 5.63
CA TYR A 84 39.99 -10.53 4.29
C TYR A 84 40.98 -9.39 3.97
N ARG A 85 41.37 -8.59 4.97
CA ARG A 85 42.61 -7.83 4.90
C ARG A 85 43.74 -8.84 5.08
N TRP A 86 44.56 -9.02 4.03
CA TRP A 86 45.71 -9.94 3.86
C TRP A 86 45.43 -11.26 3.10
N ARG A 87 45.57 -11.24 1.77
CA ARG A 87 46.75 -11.76 1.03
C ARG A 87 46.63 -11.50 -0.48
N PRO A 88 47.61 -10.84 -1.13
CA PRO A 88 47.70 -10.85 -2.58
C PRO A 88 48.29 -12.20 -3.04
N TRP A 89 47.63 -12.89 -3.96
CA TRP A 89 48.30 -13.87 -4.81
C TRP A 89 48.92 -13.14 -6.00
N SER A 90 50.21 -13.36 -6.14
CA SER A 90 51.17 -12.68 -7.01
C SER A 90 50.80 -12.72 -8.49
N VAL A 91 50.63 -11.55 -9.12
CA VAL A 91 51.15 -11.24 -10.47
C VAL A 91 51.44 -9.74 -10.49
N ALA A 92 52.61 -9.34 -11.01
CA ALA A 92 53.08 -7.96 -11.19
C ALA A 92 53.72 -7.26 -9.97
N CYS A 93 54.91 -7.71 -9.59
CA CYS A 93 55.93 -6.85 -8.99
C CYS A 93 57.25 -7.04 -9.75
N LEU A 94 57.35 -6.40 -10.92
CA LEU A 94 58.61 -6.26 -11.67
C LEU A 94 58.78 -4.87 -12.30
N ALA A 95 58.14 -3.85 -11.74
CA ALA A 95 58.42 -2.46 -12.08
C ALA A 95 58.00 -1.58 -10.91
N GLN A 96 58.96 -1.14 -10.11
CA GLN A 96 59.26 0.29 -9.86
C GLN A 96 60.08 0.39 -8.58
N SER A 97 61.40 0.28 -8.73
CA SER A 97 62.33 0.90 -7.80
C SER A 97 62.04 2.40 -7.75
N CYS A 98 61.45 2.91 -6.67
CA CYS A 98 61.63 4.29 -6.27
C CYS A 98 61.26 4.48 -4.79
N TRP A 99 62.31 4.62 -3.98
CA TRP A 99 62.41 5.57 -2.87
C TRP A 99 61.19 5.79 -1.95
N CYS A 100 61.34 5.33 -0.70
CA CYS A 100 61.22 6.25 0.42
C CYS A 100 62.23 5.87 1.52
N LEU A 101 63.36 6.59 1.48
CA LEU A 101 64.29 6.79 2.58
C LEU A 101 63.56 7.46 3.76
N CYS A 102 63.46 6.74 4.88
CA CYS A 102 63.40 7.24 6.26
C CYS A 102 63.75 6.02 7.12
N GLY A 103 64.81 5.92 7.91
CA GLY A 103 65.82 6.83 8.42
C GLY A 103 66.41 6.03 9.59
N ALA A 104 67.67 5.58 9.49
CA ALA A 104 68.36 4.85 10.56
C ALA A 104 68.68 5.79 11.73
N PRO A 105 68.89 5.31 12.97
CA PRO A 105 70.26 4.85 13.32
C PRO A 105 70.38 3.68 14.33
N ALA A 106 71.60 3.11 14.33
CA ALA A 106 72.32 2.43 15.42
C ALA A 106 71.90 1.00 15.84
N GLU A 107 72.76 0.13 16.37
CA GLU A 107 74.18 -0.22 16.21
C GLU A 107 74.34 -1.50 17.05
N ARG A 108 75.16 -2.45 16.58
CA ARG A 108 75.89 -3.47 17.37
C ARG A 108 75.11 -4.46 18.27
N LYS A 109 75.13 -5.75 17.89
CA LYS A 109 75.58 -6.82 18.80
C LYS A 109 76.50 -7.79 18.06
N ARG A 110 77.56 -8.18 18.76
CA ARG A 110 78.57 -9.17 18.38
C ARG A 110 77.96 -10.47 17.91
#